data_AF-A0A850MHL3-F1
#
_entry.id   AF-A0A850MHL3-F1
#
_cell.length_a   1.000
_cell.length_b   1.000
_cell.length_c   1.000
_cell.angle_alpha   90.00
_cell.angle_beta   90.00
_cell.angle_gamma   90.00
#
_symmetry.space_group_name_H-M   'P 1'
#
loop_
_entity.id
_entity.type
_entity.pdbx_description
1 polymer ?
#
loop_
_entity_poly.entity_id
_entity_poly.type
_entity_poly.pdbx_seq_one_letter_code
_entity_poly.pdbx_strand_id
1 'polypeptide(L)' 'MDILDLKTKEFIGIAASVAGHCQPCFDYHFAEAKKLGVTLEEVKATVKIAQAVRQAGNNNMDKYIQTKLGA' A
#
# COMPACT_ATOMS: atom_id res chain seq x y z
N MET A 1 -17.52 15.09 -11.02
CA MET A 1 -16.14 14.77 -11.48
C MET A 1 -15.35 14.51 -10.22
N ASP A 2 -14.79 13.31 -10.08
CA ASP A 2 -14.07 12.94 -8.87
C ASP A 2 -12.79 13.79 -8.72
N ILE A 3 -12.41 14.12 -7.49
CA ILE A 3 -11.28 15.05 -7.22
C ILE A 3 -9.94 14.44 -7.64
N LEU A 4 -9.85 13.11 -7.64
CA LEU A 4 -8.65 12.35 -8.01
C LEU A 4 -8.80 11.76 -9.42
N ASP A 5 -7.75 11.91 -10.23
CA ASP A 5 -7.66 11.22 -11.51
C ASP A 5 -7.54 9.70 -11.31
N LEU A 6 -7.89 8.94 -12.35
CA LEU A 6 -7.94 7.47 -12.29
C LEU A 6 -6.59 6.86 -11.90
N LYS A 7 -5.47 7.39 -12.42
CA LYS A 7 -4.15 6.86 -12.12
C LYS A 7 -3.79 7.09 -10.64
N THR A 8 -4.09 8.27 -10.10
CA THR A 8 -3.93 8.55 -8.67
C THR A 8 -4.77 7.62 -7.80
N LYS A 9 -6.03 7.35 -8.19
CA LYS A 9 -6.89 6.40 -7.46
C LYS A 9 -6.30 4.99 -7.41
N GLU A 10 -5.81 4.48 -8.54
CA GLU A 10 -5.24 3.13 -8.56
C GLU A 10 -3.92 3.05 -7.79
N PHE A 11 -3.09 4.11 -7.79
CA PHE A 11 -1.92 4.15 -6.92
C PHE A 11 -2.28 4.14 -5.43
N ILE A 12 -3.33 4.87 -5.03
CA ILE A 12 -3.83 4.83 -3.65
C ILE A 12 -4.36 3.44 -3.31
N GLY A 13 -5.11 2.81 -4.21
CA GLY A 13 -5.63 1.45 -4.04
C GLY A 13 -4.51 0.42 -3.88
N ILE A 14 -3.48 0.47 -4.73
CA ILE A 14 -2.28 -0.36 -4.62
C ILE A 14 -1.58 -0.14 -3.28
N ALA A 15 -1.31 1.13 -2.91
CA ALA A 15 -0.61 1.46 -1.67
C ALA A 15 -1.37 0.99 -0.43
N ALA A 16 -2.68 1.26 -0.37
CA ALA A 16 -3.55 0.84 0.72
C ALA A 16 -3.62 -0.68 0.84
N SER A 17 -3.68 -1.40 -0.29
CA SER A 17 -3.69 -2.87 -0.32
C SER A 17 -2.40 -3.46 0.26
N VAL A 18 -1.24 -2.90 -0.09
CA VAL A 18 0.07 -3.33 0.43
C VAL A 18 0.19 -3.03 1.92
N ALA A 19 -0.24 -1.85 2.35
CA ALA A 19 -0.17 -1.43 3.75
C ALA A 19 -1.15 -2.22 4.64
N GLY A 20 -2.34 -2.52 4.13
CA GLY A 20 -3.39 -3.26 4.83
C GLY A 20 -3.35 -4.78 4.64
N HIS A 21 -2.33 -5.32 3.97
CA HIS A 21 -2.17 -6.76 3.72
C HIS A 21 -3.32 -7.42 2.91
N CYS A 22 -4.00 -6.69 2.02
CA CYS A 22 -5.07 -7.24 1.19
C CYS A 22 -4.55 -7.66 -0.20
N GLN A 23 -4.17 -8.93 -0.36
CA GLN A 23 -3.75 -9.51 -1.65
C GLN A 23 -4.80 -9.37 -2.77
N PRO A 24 -6.07 -9.77 -2.60
CA PRO A 24 -7.06 -9.64 -3.68
C PRO A 24 -7.35 -8.19 -4.05
N CYS A 25 -7.26 -7.25 -3.09
CA CYS A 25 -7.38 -5.81 -3.37
C CYS A 25 -6.19 -5.32 -4.23
N PHE A 26 -4.98 -5.78 -3.93
CA PHE A 26 -3.79 -5.46 -4.72
C PHE A 26 -3.95 -5.94 -6.16
N ASP A 27 -4.38 -7.20 -6.35
CA ASP A 27 -4.56 -7.77 -7.69
C ASP A 27 -5.57 -6.98 -8.52
N TYR A 28 -6.69 -6.58 -7.90
CA TYR A 28 -7.70 -5.73 -8.53
C TYR A 28 -7.12 -4.38 -8.98
N HIS A 29 -6.54 -3.61 -8.04
CA HIS A 29 -6.03 -2.27 -8.34
C HIS A 29 -4.83 -2.30 -9.29
N PHE A 30 -3.99 -3.34 -9.22
CA PHE A 30 -2.91 -3.52 -10.17
C PHE A 30 -3.43 -3.81 -11.58
N ALA A 31 -4.47 -4.62 -11.72
CA ALA A 31 -5.10 -4.88 -13.01
C ALA A 31 -5.71 -3.61 -13.62
N GLU A 32 -6.42 -2.80 -12.82
CA GLU A 32 -6.98 -1.52 -13.28
C GLU A 32 -5.87 -0.51 -13.63
N ALA A 33 -4.82 -0.39 -12.83
CA ALA A 33 -3.66 0.47 -13.12
C ALA A 33 -3.01 0.12 -14.48
N LYS A 34 -2.88 -1.18 -14.79
CA LYS A 34 -2.33 -1.63 -16.07
C LYS A 34 -3.19 -1.19 -17.26
N LYS A 35 -4.52 -1.17 -17.13
CA LYS A 35 -5.43 -0.66 -18.19
C LYS A 35 -5.21 0.83 -18.48
N LEU A 36 -4.72 1.57 -17.49
CA LEU A 36 -4.41 3.00 -17.60
C LEU A 36 -2.99 3.27 -18.15
N GLY A 37 -2.24 2.24 -18.54
CA GLY A 37 -0.88 2.39 -19.07
C GLY A 37 0.17 2.74 -18.01
N VAL A 38 -0.14 2.51 -16.73
CA VAL A 38 0.83 2.67 -15.63
C VAL A 38 2.03 1.74 -15.84
N THR A 39 3.23 2.27 -15.63
CA THR A 39 4.47 1.49 -15.78
C THR A 39 4.76 0.66 -14.54
N LEU A 40 5.53 -0.43 -14.71
CA LEU A 40 5.95 -1.25 -13.58
C LEU A 40 6.83 -0.48 -12.59
N GLU A 41 7.63 0.49 -13.06
CA GLU A 41 8.48 1.31 -12.20
C GLU A 41 7.65 2.24 -11.30
N GLU A 42 6.56 2.80 -11.81
CA GLU A 42 5.63 3.57 -10.98
C GLU A 42 4.99 2.70 -9.91
N VAL A 43 4.54 1.49 -10.26
CA VAL A 43 3.98 0.53 -9.28
C VAL A 43 5.02 0.15 -8.23
N LYS A 44 6.27 -0.13 -8.63
CA LYS A 44 7.36 -0.44 -7.69
C LYS A 44 7.62 0.71 -6.73
N ALA A 45 7.60 1.96 -7.22
CA ALA A 45 7.75 3.14 -6.38
C ALA A 45 6.60 3.27 -5.37
N THR A 46 5.35 3.10 -5.80
CA THR A 46 4.17 3.08 -4.93
C THR A 46 4.26 1.98 -3.86
N VAL A 47 4.62 0.76 -4.27
CA VAL A 47 4.79 -0.38 -3.36
C VAL A 47 5.89 -0.11 -2.34
N LYS A 48 7.03 0.46 -2.75
CA LYS A 48 8.14 0.78 -1.83
C LYS A 48 7.72 1.74 -0.74
N ILE A 49 6.94 2.78 -1.08
CA ILE A 49 6.38 3.73 -0.10
C ILE A 49 5.42 3.00 0.86
N ALA A 50 4.50 2.20 0.33
CA ALA A 50 3.53 1.47 1.15
C ALA A 50 4.20 0.45 2.09
N GLN A 51 5.24 -0.25 1.63
CA GLN A 51 6.03 -1.17 2.45
C GLN A 51 6.72 -0.46 3.61
N ALA A 52 7.26 0.75 3.39
CA ALA A 52 7.88 1.54 4.45
C ALA A 52 6.87 1.95 5.53
N VAL A 53 5.68 2.42 5.12
CA VAL A 53 4.59 2.79 6.06
C VAL A 53 4.13 1.57 6.85
N ARG A 54 3.90 0.44 6.18
CA ARG A 54 3.55 -0.84 6.82
C ARG A 54 4.59 -1.26 7.84
N GLN A 55 5.88 -1.22 7.48
CA GLN A 55 6.95 -1.61 8.38
C GLN A 55 7.01 -0.72 9.63
N ALA A 56 6.79 0.58 9.48
CA ALA A 56 6.69 1.48 10.63
C ALA A 56 5.52 1.08 11.56
N GLY A 57 4.35 0.75 10.99
CA GLY A 57 3.21 0.23 11.74
C GLY A 57 3.54 -1.06 12.50
N ASN A 58 4.16 -2.04 11.83
CA ASN A 58 4.59 -3.29 12.44
C ASN A 58 5.58 -3.05 13.59
N ASN A 59 6.61 -2.23 13.36
CA ASN A 59 7.60 -1.89 14.40
C ASN A 59 6.96 -1.20 15.62
N ASN A 60 5.96 -0.35 15.40
CA ASN A 60 5.24 0.32 16.49
C ASN A 60 4.41 -0.68 17.30
N MET A 61 3.78 -1.66 16.64
CA MET A 61 3.09 -2.74 17.32
C MET A 61 4.04 -3.63 18.11
N ASP A 62 5.20 -3.99 17.56
CA ASP A 62 6.21 -4.79 18.26
C ASP A 62 6.68 -4.07 19.54
N LYS A 63 6.99 -2.77 19.44
CA LYS A 63 7.33 -1.94 20.60
C LYS A 63 6.20 -1.88 21.62
N TYR A 64 4.97 -1.68 21.17
CA TYR A 64 3.80 -1.64 22.05
C TYR A 64 3.62 -2.96 22.81
N ILE A 65 3.74 -4.09 22.11
CA ILE A 65 3.67 -5.43 22.71
C ILE A 65 4.78 -5.61 23.75
N GLN A 66 6.02 -5.20 23.44
CA GLN A 66 7.13 -5.23 24.42
C GLN A 66 6.79 -4.45 25.70
N THR A 67 6.10 -3.30 25.61
CA THR A 67 5.66 -2.56 26.81
C THR A 67 4.60 -3.32 27.64
N LYS A 68 3.85 -4.24 27.03
CA LYS A 68 2.79 -5.02 27.70
C LYS A 68 3.27 -6.35 28.25
N LEU A 69 4.23 -6.99 27.58
CA LEU A 69 4.75 -8.29 27.99
C LEU A 69 5.74 -8.21 29.15
N GLY A 70 6.15 -7.01 29.55
CA GLY A 70 7.14 -6.80 30.61
C GLY A 70 8.52 -7.22 30.10
N ALA A 71 9.34 -6.24 29.72
CA ALA A 71 10.76 -6.48 29.50
C ALA A 71 11.41 -7.11 30.74
#